data_AF-A0A529LHT7-F1
#
_entry.id   AF-A0A529LHT7-F1
#
_cell.length_a   1.000
_cell.length_b   1.000
_cell.length_c   1.000
_cell.angle_alpha   90.00
_cell.angle_beta   90.00
_cell.angle_gamma   90.00
#
_symmetry.space_group_name_H-M   'P 1'
#
loop_
_entity.id
_entity.type
_entity.pdbx_description
1 polymer ?
#
loop_
_entity_poly.entity_id
_entity_poly.type
_entity_poly.pdbx_seq_one_letter_code
_entity_poly.pdbx_strand_id
1 'polypeptide(L)'
;RKSMSLNVTLFVLTAGVLIVILYAYFGQAARAQAADRIYLEAHQRIDMALVRGRCGLWDWDMVRGKMYWSRSMYDMLGYEPCDTMLSFGEVDE
;
A
#
# COMPACT_ATOMS: atom_id res chain seq x y z
N ARG A 1 31.20 21.02 -38.72
CA ARG A 1 30.64 22.10 -37.87
C ARG A 1 29.11 21.96 -37.66
N LYS A 2 28.28 21.81 -38.71
CA LYS A 2 26.81 21.61 -38.59
C LYS A 2 26.38 20.34 -37.82
N SER A 3 27.11 19.23 -37.95
CA SER A 3 26.84 17.99 -37.21
C SER A 3 27.12 18.12 -35.70
N MET A 4 28.11 18.93 -35.33
CA MET A 4 28.54 19.11 -33.94
C MET A 4 27.51 19.92 -33.15
N SER A 5 26.94 20.97 -33.75
CA SER A 5 25.85 21.74 -33.13
C SER A 5 24.56 20.94 -33.00
N LEU A 6 24.26 20.05 -33.96
CA LEU A 6 23.07 19.19 -33.94
C LEU A 6 23.12 18.18 -32.78
N ASN A 7 24.26 17.49 -32.62
CA ASN A 7 24.47 16.55 -31.53
C ASN A 7 24.41 17.25 -30.16
N VAL A 8 24.95 18.47 -30.06
CA VAL A 8 24.87 19.27 -28.83
C VAL A 8 23.43 19.65 -28.50
N THR A 9 22.63 20.10 -29.46
CA THR A 9 21.22 20.42 -29.21
C THR A 9 20.40 19.20 -28.83
N LEU A 10 20.65 18.03 -29.45
CA LEU A 10 19.99 16.78 -29.10
C LEU A 10 20.33 16.35 -27.67
N PHE A 11 21.60 16.45 -27.28
CA PHE A 11 22.04 16.12 -25.93
C PHE A 11 21.42 17.04 -24.88
N VAL A 12 21.34 18.35 -25.15
CA VAL A 12 20.70 19.31 -24.24
C VAL A 12 19.22 19.02 -24.09
N LEU A 13 18.52 18.66 -25.17
CA LEU A 13 17.10 18.31 -25.10
C LEU A 13 16.86 17.02 -24.32
N THR A 14 17.63 15.96 -24.56
CA THR A 14 17.47 14.70 -23.83
C THR A 14 17.83 14.86 -22.37
N ALA A 15 18.92 15.58 -22.05
CA ALA A 15 19.27 15.89 -20.67
C ALA A 15 18.18 16.70 -19.97
N GLY A 16 17.59 17.71 -20.64
CA GLY A 16 16.48 18.49 -20.12
C GLY A 16 15.25 17.63 -19.82
N VAL A 17 14.85 16.76 -20.76
CA VAL A 17 13.73 15.83 -20.56
C VAL A 17 14.01 14.87 -19.40
N LEU A 18 15.22 14.31 -19.31
CA LEU A 18 15.61 13.43 -18.21
C LEU A 18 15.58 14.15 -16.85
N ILE A 19 16.01 15.41 -16.77
CA ILE A 19 15.95 16.22 -15.55
C ILE A 19 14.49 16.46 -15.14
N VAL A 20 13.61 16.79 -16.08
CA VAL A 20 12.18 17.00 -15.80
C VAL A 20 11.52 15.71 -15.31
N ILE A 21 11.81 14.58 -15.95
CA ILE A 21 11.29 13.26 -15.53
C ILE A 21 11.81 12.92 -14.13
N LEU A 22 13.10 13.12 -13.86
CA LEU A 22 13.70 12.84 -12.57
C LEU A 22 13.06 13.70 -11.46
N TYR A 23 12.87 15.00 -11.73
CA TYR A 23 12.22 15.91 -10.79
C TYR A 23 10.76 15.50 -10.50
N ALA A 24 10.00 15.13 -11.55
CA ALA A 24 8.64 14.61 -11.41
C ALA A 24 8.61 13.30 -10.61
N TYR A 25 9.55 12.39 -10.89
CA TYR A 25 9.67 11.11 -10.18
C TYR A 25 9.96 11.32 -8.68
N PHE A 26 10.91 12.19 -8.33
CA PHE A 26 11.20 12.49 -6.93
C PHE A 26 10.00 13.12 -6.21
N GLY A 27 9.28 14.03 -6.88
CA GLY A 27 8.04 14.59 -6.35
C GLY A 27 6.93 13.54 -6.15
N GLN A 28 6.80 12.62 -7.10
CA GLN A 28 5.82 11.53 -7.02
C GLN A 28 6.20 10.51 -5.95
N ALA A 29 7.48 10.14 -5.82
CA ALA A 29 7.98 9.24 -4.80
C ALA A 29 7.77 9.81 -3.38
N ALA A 30 8.04 11.11 -3.19
CA ALA A 30 7.75 11.80 -1.93
C ALA A 30 6.24 11.81 -1.60
N ARG A 31 5.38 11.96 -2.60
CA ARG A 31 3.92 11.89 -2.43
C ARG A 31 3.43 10.47 -2.16
N ALA A 32 4.01 9.46 -2.80
CA ALA A 32 3.67 8.06 -2.58
C ALA A 32 3.98 7.64 -1.13
N GLN A 33 5.16 8.02 -0.63
CA GLN A 33 5.54 7.77 0.77
C GLN A 33 4.61 8.47 1.79
N ALA A 34 4.11 9.67 1.46
CA ALA A 34 3.16 10.37 2.31
C ALA A 34 1.80 9.64 2.39
N ALA A 35 1.34 9.04 1.29
CA ALA A 35 0.12 8.24 1.28
C ALA A 35 0.27 6.98 2.13
N ASP A 36 1.35 6.21 1.94
CA ASP A 36 1.62 4.98 2.69
C ASP A 36 1.68 5.21 4.20
N ARG A 37 2.26 6.34 4.62
CA ARG A 37 2.33 6.71 6.05
C ARG A 37 0.96 6.96 6.66
N ILE A 38 0.04 7.59 5.93
CA ILE A 38 -1.33 7.85 6.41
C ILE A 38 -2.08 6.53 6.57
N TYR A 39 -1.93 5.61 5.62
CA TYR A 39 -2.53 4.27 5.73
C TYR A 39 -1.99 3.52 6.95
N LEU A 40 -0.66 3.50 7.13
CA LEU A 40 -0.04 2.76 8.23
C LEU A 40 -0.43 3.30 9.62
N GLU A 41 -0.44 4.63 9.78
CA GLU A 41 -0.85 5.26 11.05
C GLU A 41 -2.34 5.03 11.36
N ALA A 42 -3.21 5.01 10.34
CA ALA A 42 -4.62 4.70 10.51
C ALA A 42 -4.84 3.25 10.93
N HIS A 43 -4.17 2.29 10.27
CA HIS A 43 -4.23 0.87 10.63
C HIS A 43 -3.77 0.62 12.07
N GLN A 44 -2.63 1.19 12.47
CA GLN A 44 -2.11 1.02 13.83
C GLN A 44 -3.05 1.57 14.90
N ARG A 45 -3.72 2.70 14.65
CA ARG A 45 -4.68 3.26 15.62
C ARG A 45 -5.94 2.40 15.74
N ILE A 46 -6.44 1.88 14.62
CA ILE A 46 -7.62 1.00 14.60
C ILE A 46 -7.30 -0.30 15.36
N ASP A 47 -6.18 -0.97 15.05
CA ASP A 47 -5.77 -2.19 15.74
C ASP A 47 -5.62 -1.96 17.25
N MET A 48 -4.97 -0.87 17.63
CA MET A 48 -4.75 -0.55 19.04
C MET A 48 -6.08 -0.25 19.79
N ALA A 49 -7.07 0.33 19.12
CA ALA A 49 -8.39 0.54 19.68
C ALA A 49 -9.18 -0.78 19.80
N LEU A 50 -9.11 -1.64 18.78
CA LEU A 50 -9.76 -2.95 18.76
C LEU A 50 -9.23 -3.86 19.89
N VAL A 51 -7.91 -3.96 20.04
CA VAL A 51 -7.27 -4.75 21.10
C VAL A 51 -7.64 -4.24 22.49
N ARG A 52 -7.60 -2.92 22.72
CA ARG A 52 -8.01 -2.33 24.02
C ARG A 52 -9.50 -2.48 24.30
N GLY A 53 -10.33 -2.45 23.26
CA GLY A 53 -11.77 -2.64 23.35
C GLY A 53 -12.19 -4.09 23.52
N ARG A 54 -11.27 -5.06 23.39
CA ARG A 54 -11.57 -6.50 23.27
C ARG A 54 -12.63 -6.75 22.19
N CYS A 55 -12.49 -6.07 21.06
CA CYS A 55 -13.37 -6.22 19.91
C CYS A 55 -12.57 -6.65 18.67
N GLY A 56 -13.18 -7.51 17.87
CA GLY A 56 -12.68 -7.92 16.56
C GLY A 56 -13.46 -7.23 15.45
N LEU A 57 -12.80 -7.00 14.32
CA LEU A 57 -13.44 -6.61 13.07
C LEU A 57 -13.54 -7.82 12.15
N TRP A 58 -14.69 -7.93 11.49
CA TRP A 58 -14.91 -8.87 10.40
C TRP A 58 -15.48 -8.11 9.20
N ASP A 59 -14.97 -8.40 8.02
CA ASP A 59 -15.50 -7.91 6.75
C ASP A 59 -15.84 -9.12 5.88
N TRP A 60 -17.01 -9.09 5.26
CA TRP A 60 -17.46 -10.17 4.41
C TRP A 60 -17.76 -9.67 3.01
N ASP A 61 -16.93 -10.10 2.06
CA ASP A 61 -17.19 -9.95 0.64
C ASP A 61 -18.08 -11.10 0.17
N MET A 62 -19.39 -10.85 0.14
CA MET A 62 -20.40 -11.79 -0.36
C MET A 62 -20.24 -12.14 -1.84
N VAL A 63 -19.65 -11.24 -2.64
CA VAL A 63 -19.49 -11.43 -4.09
C VAL A 63 -18.37 -12.44 -4.35
N ARG A 64 -17.29 -12.35 -3.56
CA ARG A 64 -16.12 -13.23 -3.69
C ARG A 64 -16.14 -14.44 -2.76
N GLY A 65 -17.12 -14.51 -1.85
CA GLY A 65 -17.24 -15.59 -0.87
C GLY A 65 -16.09 -15.62 0.14
N LYS A 66 -15.49 -14.46 0.41
CA LYS A 66 -14.30 -14.34 1.24
C LYS A 66 -14.57 -13.48 2.48
N MET A 67 -14.09 -13.93 3.62
CA MET A 67 -14.19 -13.29 4.91
C MET A 67 -12.81 -12.79 5.34
N TYR A 68 -12.75 -11.57 5.84
CA TYR A 68 -11.56 -11.02 6.46
C TYR A 68 -11.78 -10.88 7.96
N TRP A 69 -10.82 -11.34 8.75
CA TRP A 69 -10.77 -11.11 10.18
C TRP A 69 -9.57 -10.24 10.53
N SER A 70 -9.78 -9.22 11.35
CA SER A 70 -8.67 -8.47 11.95
C SER A 70 -7.85 -9.35 12.90
N ARG A 71 -6.59 -9.01 13.15
CA ARG A 71 -5.72 -9.74 14.11
C ARG A 71 -6.35 -9.88 15.50
N SER A 72 -7.03 -8.84 16.00
CA SER A 72 -7.70 -8.90 17.31
C SER A 72 -8.87 -9.88 17.36
N MET A 73 -9.47 -10.23 16.22
CA MET A 73 -10.52 -11.25 16.13
C MET A 73 -9.93 -12.66 16.33
N TYR A 74 -8.79 -12.94 15.69
CA TYR A 74 -8.05 -14.19 15.89
C TYR A 74 -7.63 -14.34 17.35
N ASP A 75 -7.03 -13.29 17.95
CA ASP A 75 -6.63 -13.29 19.36
C ASP A 75 -7.81 -13.53 20.31
N MET A 76 -8.98 -12.96 20.00
CA MET A 76 -10.19 -13.10 20.82
C MET A 76 -10.81 -14.50 20.73
N LEU A 77 -10.72 -15.14 19.57
CA LEU A 77 -11.24 -16.49 19.33
C LEU A 77 -10.22 -17.59 19.64
N GLY A 78 -8.95 -17.24 19.87
CA GLY A 78 -7.88 -18.19 20.20
C GLY A 78 -7.24 -18.88 18.99
N TYR A 79 -7.40 -18.30 17.79
CA TYR A 79 -6.82 -18.83 16.54
C TYR A 79 -5.49 -18.16 16.22
N GLU A 80 -4.61 -18.83 15.46
CA GLU A 80 -3.40 -18.20 14.95
C GLU A 80 -3.74 -17.12 13.90
N PRO A 81 -3.12 -15.93 13.97
CA PRO A 81 -3.43 -14.83 13.06
C PRO A 81 -3.01 -15.18 11.63
N CYS A 82 -3.99 -15.25 10.73
CA CYS A 82 -3.77 -15.42 9.30
C CYS A 82 -4.03 -14.08 8.60
N ASP A 83 -3.04 -13.56 7.86
CA ASP A 83 -3.19 -12.33 7.04
C ASP A 83 -3.88 -12.62 5.69
N THR A 84 -4.37 -13.84 5.51
CA THR A 84 -4.99 -14.32 4.27
C THR A 84 -6.51 -14.23 4.39
N MET A 85 -7.16 -13.76 3.32
CA MET A 85 -8.62 -13.68 3.27
C MET A 85 -9.22 -15.09 3.32
N LEU A 86 -9.85 -15.42 4.44
CA LEU A 86 -10.43 -16.74 4.70
C LEU A 86 -11.54 -17.03 3.70
N SER A 87 -11.48 -18.18 3.05
CA SER A 87 -12.64 -18.71 2.34
C SER A 87 -13.63 -19.27 3.37
N PHE A 88 -14.93 -19.24 3.09
CA PHE A 88 -15.95 -19.81 4.00
C PHE A 88 -15.64 -21.23 4.51
N GLY A 89 -14.93 -22.04 3.72
CA GLY A 89 -14.56 -23.41 4.07
C GLY A 89 -13.37 -23.56 5.03
N GLU A 90 -12.62 -22.50 5.35
CA GLU A 90 -11.45 -22.56 6.24
C GLU A 90 -11.77 -22.21 7.70
N VAL A 91 -13.02 -21.85 8.00
CA VAL A 91 -13.47 -21.41 9.34
C VAL A 91 -14.02 -22.58 10.18
N ASP A 92 -14.11 -23.80 9.62
CA ASP A 92 -14.78 -24.96 10.22
C ASP A 92 -13.83 -26.11 10.66
N GLU A 93 -12.50 -25.89 10.67
CA GLU A 93 -11.51 -26.84 11.22
C GLU A 93 -10.84 -26.35 12.51
#